data_AF-A0A4W3I2N1-F1
#
_entry.id   AF-A0A4W3I2N1-F1
#
_cell.length_a   1.000
_cell.length_b   1.000
_cell.length_c   1.000
_cell.angle_alpha   90.00
_cell.angle_beta   90.00
_cell.angle_gamma   90.00
#
_symmetry.space_group_name_H-M   'P 1'
#
loop_
_entity.id
_entity.type
_entity.pdbx_description
1 polymer ?
#
loop_
_entity_poly.entity_id
_entity_poly.type
_entity_poly.pdbx_seq_one_letter_code
_entity_poly.pdbx_strand_id
1 'polypeptide(L)'
;LKTDEKKHMVGNVEKQMEEARELLEQMDLEVREIPVQSRGMFSTRMKSYKQELEKLDKEFKRSRIAYSDEVNLRNELLGDDGNTSENQLIKLREERAFLLDNTERLERSSRRLEAGYQITVETGYFLLCEEGKNKLIQA
;
A
#
# COMPACT_ATOMS: atom_id res chain seq x y z
N LEU A 1 -6.60 0.57 -17.60
CA LEU A 1 -6.45 2.05 -17.74
C LEU A 1 -5.29 2.46 -16.87
N LYS A 2 -4.18 2.89 -17.49
CA LYS A 2 -3.00 3.37 -16.77
C LYS A 2 -3.42 4.55 -15.89
N THR A 3 -2.89 4.64 -14.67
CA THR A 3 -3.25 5.66 -13.68
C THR A 3 -3.16 7.08 -14.27
N ASP A 4 -2.23 7.30 -15.20
CA ASP A 4 -2.01 8.58 -15.89
C ASP A 4 -3.12 8.95 -16.88
N GLU A 5 -3.68 7.99 -17.60
CA GLU A 5 -4.81 8.22 -18.53
C GLU A 5 -6.05 8.67 -17.74
N LYS A 6 -6.28 8.06 -16.57
CA LYS A 6 -7.39 8.44 -15.69
C LYS A 6 -7.17 9.82 -15.06
N LYS A 7 -5.95 10.17 -14.64
CA LYS A 7 -5.65 11.53 -14.17
C LYS A 7 -5.88 12.58 -15.25
N HIS A 8 -5.47 12.29 -16.49
CA HIS A 8 -5.74 13.17 -17.63
C HIS A 8 -7.26 13.30 -17.89
N MET A 9 -8.02 12.22 -17.79
CA MET A 9 -9.48 12.28 -17.92
C MET A 9 -10.12 13.13 -16.83
N VAL A 10 -9.69 13.00 -15.57
CA VAL A 10 -10.18 13.83 -14.45
C VAL A 10 -9.93 15.31 -14.73
N GLY A 11 -8.72 15.68 -15.16
CA GLY A 11 -8.40 17.07 -15.52
C GLY A 11 -9.22 17.59 -16.72
N ASN A 12 -9.48 16.74 -17.72
CA ASN A 12 -10.35 17.11 -18.84
C ASN A 12 -11.79 17.35 -18.38
N VAL A 13 -12.32 16.51 -17.49
CA VAL A 13 -13.68 16.68 -16.95
C VAL A 13 -13.78 17.95 -16.11
N GLU A 14 -12.77 18.29 -15.31
CA GLU A 14 -12.72 19.57 -14.58
C GLU A 14 -12.77 20.76 -15.53
N LYS A 15 -11.98 20.73 -16.61
CA LYS A 15 -11.98 21.78 -17.62
C LYS A 15 -13.35 21.92 -18.30
N GLN A 16 -13.95 20.81 -18.73
CA GLN A 16 -15.28 20.82 -19.34
C GLN A 16 -16.36 21.32 -18.38
N MET A 17 -16.21 21.05 -17.08
CA MET A 17 -17.15 21.54 -16.08
C MET A 17 -17.05 23.04 -15.88
N GLU A 18 -15.86 23.61 -15.97
CA GLU A 18 -15.67 25.06 -15.94
C GLU A 18 -16.23 25.73 -17.20
N GLU A 19 -15.90 25.20 -18.40
CA GLU A 19 -16.45 25.70 -19.67
C GLU A 19 -17.99 25.67 -19.68
N ALA A 20 -18.60 24.61 -19.13
CA ALA A 20 -20.05 24.53 -19.00
C ALA A 20 -20.62 25.62 -18.07
N ARG A 21 -19.92 25.96 -16.97
CA ARG A 21 -20.35 27.04 -16.06
C ARG A 21 -20.27 28.40 -16.73
N GLU A 22 -19.17 28.68 -17.42
CA GLU A 22 -19.00 29.92 -18.19
C GLU A 22 -20.10 30.07 -19.24
N LEU A 23 -20.42 28.99 -19.96
CA LEU A 23 -21.50 28.99 -20.94
C LEU A 23 -22.87 29.25 -20.28
N LEU A 24 -23.15 28.65 -19.11
CA LEU A 24 -24.39 28.91 -18.39
C LEU A 24 -24.48 30.36 -17.88
N GLU A 25 -23.35 30.98 -17.53
CA GLU A 25 -23.29 32.39 -17.16
C GLU A 25 -23.57 33.29 -18.37
N GLN A 26 -22.97 32.99 -19.53
CA GLN A 26 -23.27 33.69 -20.78
C GLN A 26 -24.75 33.59 -21.15
N MET A 27 -25.34 32.39 -21.05
CA MET A 27 -26.77 32.19 -21.30
C MET A 27 -27.64 32.97 -20.30
N ASP A 28 -27.24 33.11 -19.03
CA ASP A 28 -27.98 33.91 -18.04
C ASP A 28 -27.98 35.41 -18.40
N LEU A 29 -26.87 35.91 -18.96
CA LEU A 29 -26.77 37.27 -19.47
C LEU A 29 -27.66 37.47 -20.71
N GLU A 30 -27.59 36.57 -21.69
CA GLU A 30 -28.42 36.64 -22.90
C GLU A 30 -29.91 36.58 -22.59
N VAL A 31 -30.34 35.73 -21.65
CA VAL A 31 -31.76 35.61 -21.25
C VAL A 31 -32.32 36.92 -20.66
N ARG A 32 -31.46 37.79 -20.11
CA ARG A 32 -31.87 39.13 -19.64
C ARG A 32 -32.18 40.07 -20.79
N GLU A 33 -31.56 39.87 -21.95
CA GLU A 33 -31.80 40.65 -23.16
C GLU A 33 -33.03 40.16 -23.95
N ILE A 34 -33.49 38.92 -23.71
CA ILE A 34 -34.69 38.36 -24.34
C ILE A 34 -35.97 39.09 -23.88
N PRO A 35 -36.91 39.39 -24.80
CA PRO A 35 -38.23 39.96 -24.46
C PRO A 35 -39.03 39.10 -23.45
N VAL A 36 -39.80 39.78 -22.60
CA VAL A 36 -40.50 39.13 -21.47
C VAL A 36 -41.48 38.04 -21.92
N GLN A 37 -42.03 38.13 -23.14
CA GLN A 37 -42.98 37.13 -23.66
C GLN A 37 -42.36 35.75 -23.90
N SER A 38 -41.08 35.66 -24.25
CA SER A 38 -40.38 34.40 -24.53
C SER A 38 -39.45 33.94 -23.40
N ARG A 39 -39.12 34.83 -22.45
CA ARG A 39 -38.20 34.59 -21.33
C ARG A 39 -38.59 33.42 -20.42
N GLY A 40 -39.88 33.12 -20.27
CA GLY A 40 -40.38 32.08 -19.37
C GLY A 40 -39.86 30.68 -19.70
N MET A 41 -39.79 30.31 -20.97
CA MET A 41 -39.30 28.99 -21.40
C MET A 41 -37.79 28.85 -21.16
N PHE A 42 -37.02 29.89 -21.48
CA PHE A 42 -35.57 29.90 -21.28
C PHE A 42 -35.20 29.90 -19.79
N SER A 43 -35.93 30.65 -18.95
CA SER A 43 -35.71 30.68 -17.50
C SER A 43 -35.89 29.30 -16.85
N THR A 44 -36.92 28.54 -17.25
CA THR A 44 -37.15 27.17 -16.75
C THR A 44 -36.01 26.24 -17.18
N ARG A 45 -35.63 26.26 -18.46
CA ARG A 45 -34.54 25.44 -18.99
C ARG A 45 -33.21 25.77 -18.31
N MET A 46 -32.98 27.05 -18.01
CA MET A 46 -31.79 27.52 -17.30
C MET A 46 -31.73 27.01 -15.86
N LYS A 47 -32.87 26.98 -15.15
CA LYS A 47 -32.93 26.37 -13.82
C LYS A 47 -32.60 24.88 -13.85
N SER A 48 -33.14 24.14 -14.83
CA SER A 48 -32.84 22.71 -15.00
C SER A 48 -31.35 22.46 -15.26
N TYR A 49 -30.73 23.22 -16.17
CA TYR A 49 -29.30 23.06 -16.45
C TYR A 49 -28.41 23.41 -15.26
N LYS A 50 -28.75 24.45 -14.48
CA LYS A 50 -28.02 24.76 -13.24
C LYS A 50 -28.11 23.61 -12.23
N GLN A 51 -29.28 23.00 -12.08
CA GLN A 51 -29.47 21.83 -11.21
C GLN A 51 -28.72 20.59 -11.70
N GLU A 52 -28.72 20.33 -13.01
CA GLU A 52 -27.97 19.22 -13.60
C GLU A 52 -26.46 19.40 -13.42
N LEU A 53 -25.95 20.62 -13.61
CA LEU A 53 -24.54 20.93 -13.38
C LEU A 53 -24.17 20.75 -11.90
N GLU A 54 -25.02 21.18 -10.96
CA GLU A 54 -24.80 20.95 -9.54
C GLU A 54 -24.79 19.46 -9.17
N LYS A 55 -25.69 18.67 -9.77
CA LYS A 55 -25.71 17.22 -9.59
C LYS A 55 -24.43 16.58 -10.13
N LEU A 56 -23.99 16.98 -11.32
CA LEU A 56 -22.80 16.45 -11.96
C LEU A 56 -21.53 16.81 -11.17
N ASP A 57 -21.44 18.03 -10.62
CA ASP A 57 -20.35 18.45 -9.74
C ASP A 57 -20.27 17.59 -8.46
N LYS A 58 -21.43 17.28 -7.84
CA LYS A 58 -21.50 16.39 -6.68
C LYS A 58 -21.08 14.96 -7.02
N GLU A 59 -21.55 14.42 -8.13
CA GLU A 59 -21.18 13.08 -8.61
C GLU A 59 -19.69 12.99 -8.95
N PHE A 60 -19.14 14.01 -9.62
CA PHE A 60 -17.72 14.10 -9.94
C PHE A 60 -16.85 14.16 -8.69
N LYS A 61 -17.20 15.00 -7.71
CA LYS A 61 -16.49 15.08 -6.43
C LYS A 61 -16.52 13.75 -5.67
N ARG A 62 -17.67 13.06 -5.64
CA ARG A 62 -17.80 11.73 -5.03
C ARG A 62 -16.92 10.70 -5.74
N SER A 63 -16.93 10.69 -7.08
CA SER A 63 -16.09 9.79 -7.88
C SER A 63 -14.60 10.06 -7.66
N ARG A 64 -14.20 11.33 -7.52
CA ARG A 64 -12.82 11.75 -7.24
C ARG A 64 -12.34 11.31 -5.86
N ILE A 65 -13.19 11.40 -4.83
CA ILE A 65 -12.88 10.92 -3.47
C ILE A 65 -12.72 9.40 -3.48
N ALA A 66 -13.68 8.67 -4.06
CA ALA A 66 -13.59 7.22 -4.18
C ALA A 66 -12.33 6.77 -4.95
N TYR A 67 -11.95 7.51 -6.00
CA TYR A 67 -10.70 7.29 -6.72
C TYR A 67 -9.46 7.55 -5.86
N SER A 68 -9.44 8.64 -5.10
CA SER A 68 -8.33 8.92 -4.18
C SER A 68 -8.19 7.82 -3.13
N ASP A 69 -9.30 7.34 -2.58
CA ASP A 69 -9.29 6.26 -1.59
C ASP A 69 -8.83 4.93 -2.22
N GLU A 70 -9.28 4.58 -3.42
CA GLU A 70 -8.82 3.40 -4.16
C GLU A 70 -7.33 3.48 -4.51
N VAL A 71 -6.87 4.65 -4.97
CA VAL A 71 -5.46 4.89 -5.30
C VAL A 71 -4.59 4.86 -4.04
N ASN A 72 -5.04 5.48 -2.95
CA ASN A 72 -4.32 5.45 -1.68
C ASN A 72 -4.25 4.02 -1.12
N LEU A 73 -5.37 3.29 -1.10
CA LEU A 73 -5.40 1.89 -0.66
C LEU A 73 -4.50 1.01 -1.52
N ARG A 74 -4.50 1.21 -2.84
CA ARG A 74 -3.60 0.49 -3.75
C ARG A 74 -2.13 0.86 -3.51
N ASN A 75 -1.82 2.12 -3.24
CA ASN A 75 -0.46 2.56 -2.95
C ASN A 75 0.03 2.06 -1.58
N GLU A 76 -0.87 1.93 -0.60
CA GLU A 76 -0.58 1.35 0.70
C GLU A 76 -0.37 -0.18 0.60
N LEU A 77 -1.17 -0.85 -0.23
CA LEU A 77 -1.03 -2.28 -0.50
C LEU A 77 0.20 -2.62 -1.37
N LEU A 78 0.56 -1.74 -2.30
CA LEU A 78 1.68 -1.91 -3.23
C LEU A 78 2.94 -1.12 -2.84
N GLY A 79 2.98 -0.56 -1.62
CA GLY A 79 4.14 0.08 -1.01
C GLY A 79 5.00 0.91 -1.96
N ASP A 80 4.56 2.12 -2.32
CA ASP A 80 5.34 3.18 -3.01
C ASP A 80 6.75 2.79 -3.53
N ASP A 81 6.78 2.12 -4.69
CA ASP A 81 8.00 1.71 -5.41
C ASP A 81 8.82 2.88 -5.99
N GLY A 82 8.40 4.13 -5.79
CA GLY A 82 9.00 5.28 -6.47
C GLY A 82 10.23 5.90 -5.77
N ASN A 83 10.24 5.91 -4.43
CA ASN A 83 11.28 6.61 -3.65
C ASN A 83 11.77 5.81 -2.43
N THR A 84 11.24 4.60 -2.23
CA THR A 84 11.47 3.79 -1.03
C THR A 84 12.44 2.63 -1.28
N SER A 85 12.81 2.34 -2.53
CA SER A 85 13.58 1.13 -2.87
C SER A 85 14.96 1.11 -2.21
N GLU A 86 15.68 2.23 -2.12
CA GLU A 86 17.02 2.24 -1.53
C GLU A 86 16.99 2.08 0.00
N ASN A 87 16.10 2.80 0.70
CA ASN A 87 15.93 2.65 2.14
C ASN A 87 15.34 1.28 2.53
N GLN A 88 14.43 0.72 1.74
CA GLN A 88 13.96 -0.65 1.93
C GLN A 88 15.06 -1.67 1.66
N LEU A 89 15.89 -1.47 0.63
CA LEU A 89 16.98 -2.37 0.31
C LEU A 89 18.06 -2.36 1.39
N ILE A 90 18.35 -1.20 1.98
CA ILE A 90 19.23 -1.07 3.15
C ILE A 90 18.64 -1.84 4.34
N LYS A 91 17.36 -1.61 4.68
CA LYS A 91 16.68 -2.35 5.76
C LYS A 91 16.67 -3.87 5.54
N LEU A 92 16.38 -4.32 4.32
CA LEU A 92 16.38 -5.73 3.95
C LEU A 92 17.79 -6.34 4.05
N ARG A 93 18.84 -5.58 3.71
CA ARG A 93 20.23 -6.02 3.89
C ARG A 93 20.61 -6.11 5.36
N GLU A 94 20.22 -5.14 6.18
CA GLU A 94 20.45 -5.14 7.63
C GLU A 94 19.73 -6.31 8.32
N GLU A 95 18.45 -6.52 8.00
CA GLU A 95 17.67 -7.65 8.51
C GLU A 95 18.29 -8.99 8.12
N ARG A 96 18.71 -9.13 6.86
CA ARG A 96 19.41 -10.33 6.39
C ARG A 96 20.72 -10.56 7.14
N ALA A 97 21.50 -9.51 7.38
CA ALA A 97 22.74 -9.62 8.15
C ALA A 97 22.47 -10.07 9.60
N PHE A 98 21.43 -9.53 10.23
CA PHE A 98 21.03 -9.92 11.58
C PHE A 98 20.55 -11.37 11.68
N LEU A 99 19.79 -11.84 10.68
CA LEU A 99 19.36 -13.24 10.59
C LEU A 99 20.57 -14.16 10.43
N LEU A 100 21.53 -13.80 9.57
CA LEU A 100 22.75 -14.58 9.39
C LEU A 100 23.56 -14.69 10.71
N ASP A 101 23.73 -13.60 11.44
CA ASP A 101 24.40 -13.62 12.76
C ASP A 101 23.68 -14.55 13.75
N ASN A 102 22.35 -14.47 13.83
CA ASN A 102 21.58 -15.38 14.68
C ASN A 102 21.75 -16.84 14.28
N THR A 103 21.75 -17.14 12.97
CA THR A 103 21.96 -18.52 12.50
C THR A 103 23.36 -19.03 12.83
N GLU A 104 24.40 -18.19 12.70
CA GLU A 104 25.77 -18.56 13.05
C GLU A 104 25.92 -18.78 14.56
N ARG A 105 25.33 -17.90 15.37
CA ARG A 105 25.31 -18.04 16.83
C ARG A 105 24.60 -19.32 17.26
N LEU A 106 23.47 -19.64 16.64
CA LEU A 106 22.74 -20.87 16.88
C LEU A 106 23.57 -22.10 16.48
N GLU A 107 24.22 -22.07 15.32
CA GLU A 107 25.09 -23.15 14.86
C GLU A 107 26.27 -23.40 15.82
N ARG A 108 26.95 -22.32 16.26
CA ARG A 108 28.03 -22.41 17.25
C ARG A 108 27.53 -23.01 18.57
N SER A 109 26.36 -22.60 19.04
CA SER A 109 25.76 -23.16 20.25
C SER A 109 25.41 -24.64 20.07
N SER A 110 24.88 -25.02 18.91
CA SER A 110 24.56 -26.40 18.56
C SER A 110 25.80 -27.29 18.60
N ARG A 111 26.88 -26.89 17.91
CA ARG A 111 28.16 -27.62 17.89
C ARG A 111 28.75 -27.78 19.30
N ARG A 112 28.67 -26.75 20.15
CA ARG A 112 29.15 -26.82 21.54
C ARG A 112 28.33 -27.81 22.38
N LEU A 113 27.02 -27.84 22.19
CA LEU A 113 26.14 -28.76 22.90
C LEU A 113 26.40 -30.21 22.46
N GLU A 114 26.53 -30.45 21.15
CA GLU A 114 26.87 -31.76 20.60
C GLU A 114 28.22 -32.28 21.10
N ALA A 115 29.26 -31.43 21.10
CA ALA A 115 30.56 -31.80 21.65
C ALA A 115 30.49 -32.11 23.16
N GLY A 116 29.75 -31.32 23.94
CA GLY A 116 29.54 -31.59 25.37
C GLY A 116 28.78 -32.90 25.62
N TYR A 117 27.79 -33.20 24.78
CA TYR A 117 27.07 -34.47 24.82
C TYR A 117 28.00 -35.64 24.51
N GLN A 118 28.79 -35.56 23.43
CA GLN A 118 29.74 -36.60 23.06
C GLN A 118 30.76 -36.87 24.19
N ILE A 119 31.34 -35.83 24.78
CA ILE A 119 32.27 -35.97 25.92
C ILE A 119 31.60 -36.68 27.10
N THR A 120 30.36 -36.30 27.43
CA THR A 120 29.59 -36.92 28.53
C THR A 120 29.33 -38.39 28.25
N VAL A 121 29.01 -38.73 27.00
CA VAL A 121 28.79 -40.10 26.56
C VAL A 121 30.09 -40.91 26.62
N GLU A 122 31.19 -40.41 26.05
CA GLU A 122 32.50 -41.09 26.05
C GLU A 122 33.04 -41.31 27.47
N THR A 123 32.96 -40.31 28.34
CA THR A 123 33.37 -40.44 29.75
C THR A 123 32.46 -41.37 30.53
N GLY A 124 31.14 -41.34 30.29
CA GLY A 124 30.20 -42.30 30.86
C GLY A 124 30.52 -43.75 30.48
N TYR A 125 30.84 -44.00 29.20
CA TYR A 125 31.27 -45.32 28.73
C TYR A 125 32.62 -45.75 29.31
N PHE A 126 33.57 -44.83 29.44
CA PHE A 126 34.87 -45.13 30.04
C PHE A 126 34.74 -45.55 31.50
N LEU A 127 33.94 -44.83 32.30
CA LEU A 127 33.69 -45.16 33.70
C LEU A 127 33.00 -46.53 33.86
N LEU A 128 32.01 -46.83 33.02
CA LEU A 128 31.35 -48.14 33.02
C LEU A 128 32.32 -49.28 32.66
N CYS A 129 33.27 -49.03 31.75
CA CYS A 129 34.29 -50.02 31.38
C CYS A 129 35.30 -50.26 32.51
N GLU A 130 35.72 -49.20 33.20
CA GLU A 130 36.58 -49.26 34.41
C GLU A 130 35.91 -50.02 35.57
N GLU A 131 34.63 -49.76 35.84
CA GLU A 131 33.87 -50.52 36.85
C GLU A 131 33.74 -52.00 36.48
N GLY A 132 33.53 -52.32 35.20
CA GLY A 132 33.48 -53.70 34.73
C GLY A 132 34.80 -54.45 34.89
N LYS A 133 35.93 -53.78 34.61
CA LYS A 133 37.28 -54.33 34.80
C LYS A 133 37.63 -54.53 36.28
N ASN A 134 37.31 -53.57 37.14
CA ASN A 134 37.55 -53.69 38.58
C ASN A 134 36.75 -54.85 39.21
N LYS A 135 35.52 -55.10 38.75
CA LYS A 135 34.71 -56.25 39.22
C LYS A 135 35.27 -57.61 38.75
N LEU A 136 35.92 -57.67 37.59
CA LEU A 136 36.55 -58.89 37.06
C LEU A 136 37.88 -59.24 37.75
N ILE A 137 38.58 -58.27 38.34
CA ILE A 137 39.83 -58.49 39.08
C ILE A 137 39.56 -58.98 40.52
N GLN A 138 38.34 -58.76 41.03
CA GLN A 138 37.91 -59.17 42.38
C GLN A 138 37.15 -60.51 42.44
N ALA A 139 37.00 -61.22 41.31
CA ALA A 139 36.38 -62.55 41.22
C ALA A 139 37.44 -63.63 40.97
#